data_AF-A0A852WI95-F1
#
_entry.id   AF-A0A852WI95-F1
#
_cell.length_a   1.000
_cell.length_b   1.000
_cell.length_c   1.000
_cell.angle_alpha   90.00
_cell.angle_beta   90.00
_cell.angle_gamma   90.00
#
_symmetry.space_group_name_H-M   'P 1'
#
loop_
_entity.id
_entity.type
_entity.pdbx_description
1 polymer ?
#
loop_
_entity_poly.entity_id
_entity_poly.type
_entity_poly.pdbx_seq_one_letter_code
_entity_poly.pdbx_strand_id
1 'polypeptide(L)'
;MTDTEAAQTQAEQAVAQPAEQVAEPAPAVELTPLEMPVDGVPPVVESERALMEAARAIAAGEGPVALDAERASGYRYGQRAYLVQIRREGSGTWLIDPIACPDLSPVNDAIGSAEWILHAATQDLACLAEVGLRPQQLFDTELAGRLLGLPRVGLAAVVEHYLGLSLAKEHSAVDWSTRPLPEPWLRYAALDVEVLVDVRNLMGVDLAKQGKASWAREEFEALLDFVGPAQRVDPWRRTSGMHRVRHRRIAAVVRELWETRDQIAQDRDVAPGRVLPDAVLVEMAMESPTNPGTLTGGHRSIRRYQRQWLDAIARANAIPEADLPPMTLRSDGPPPQRSWAERNPVAAARLTATREALTAFAAEHVIPIENVLSPEPLRRVIWTPPADQTAAGFAEALRALGARPWQAEVVAPMIEAAFEANPDA
;
A
#
# COMPACT_ATOMS: atom_id res chain seq x y z
N MET A 1 39.01 42.50 54.98
CA MET A 1 40.33 41.84 54.90
C MET A 1 40.10 40.41 55.32
N THR A 2 39.73 39.59 54.33
CA THR A 2 40.57 38.52 53.74
C THR A 2 40.45 37.25 54.58
N ASP A 3 39.43 36.46 54.26
CA ASP A 3 39.38 35.05 54.63
C ASP A 3 40.15 34.25 53.60
N THR A 4 41.14 33.54 54.14
CA THR A 4 42.07 32.64 53.50
C THR A 4 41.54 31.21 53.68
N GLU A 5 41.83 30.35 52.69
CA GLU A 5 41.85 28.89 52.79
C GLU A 5 40.52 28.11 52.89
N ALA A 6 40.11 27.60 51.72
CA ALA A 6 39.72 26.19 51.62
C ALA A 6 40.11 25.67 50.22
N ALA A 7 41.39 25.34 50.07
CA ALA A 7 41.85 24.47 49.01
C ALA A 7 41.65 23.03 49.47
N GLN A 8 40.91 22.21 48.73
CA GLN A 8 41.27 20.81 48.51
C GLN A 8 40.41 20.13 47.44
N THR A 9 41.16 19.64 46.43
CA THR A 9 40.93 18.39 45.69
C THR A 9 39.91 18.41 44.55
N GLN A 10 40.41 18.42 43.31
CA GLN A 10 40.23 17.29 42.39
C GLN A 10 41.13 17.46 41.15
N ALA A 11 42.12 16.57 41.07
CA ALA A 11 42.92 16.32 39.88
C ALA A 11 42.32 15.11 39.15
N GLU A 12 42.47 15.15 37.82
CA GLU A 12 42.50 14.01 36.88
C GLU A 12 41.21 13.20 36.64
N GLN A 13 40.66 13.34 35.43
CA GLN A 13 40.86 12.36 34.35
C GLN A 13 40.19 12.85 33.06
N ALA A 14 41.00 13.30 32.10
CA ALA A 14 40.57 13.54 30.72
C ALA A 14 40.70 12.22 29.95
N VAL A 15 39.57 11.58 29.66
CA VAL A 15 39.50 10.46 28.71
C VAL A 15 39.33 11.06 27.31
N ALA A 16 40.36 10.90 26.48
CA ALA A 16 40.31 11.25 25.07
C ALA A 16 39.29 10.35 24.34
N GLN A 17 38.29 10.97 23.71
CA GLN A 17 37.38 10.29 22.79
C GLN A 17 38.12 9.97 21.47
N PRO A 18 37.89 8.81 20.84
CA PRO A 18 38.45 8.54 19.52
C PRO A 18 37.80 9.50 18.51
N ALA A 19 38.62 10.14 17.69
CA ALA A 19 38.14 10.94 16.57
C ALA A 19 37.42 10.01 15.58
N GLU A 20 36.10 10.16 15.46
CA GLU A 20 35.34 9.61 14.34
C GLU A 20 35.92 10.20 13.04
N GLN A 21 36.55 9.34 12.25
CA GLN A 21 36.84 9.65 10.85
C GLN A 21 35.50 9.72 10.13
N VAL A 22 34.97 10.93 10.01
CA VAL A 22 33.86 11.24 9.11
C VAL A 22 34.36 10.96 7.70
N ALA A 23 33.90 9.85 7.11
CA ALA A 23 34.11 9.58 5.69
C ALA A 23 33.56 10.77 4.89
N GLU A 24 34.35 11.29 3.95
CA GLU A 24 33.91 12.33 3.03
C GLU A 24 32.60 11.89 2.34
N PRO A 25 31.58 12.75 2.28
CA PRO A 25 30.37 12.42 1.54
C PRO A 25 30.76 12.19 0.08
N ALA A 26 30.39 11.02 -0.45
CA ALA A 26 30.50 10.74 -1.87
C ALA A 26 29.90 11.92 -2.67
N PRO A 27 30.50 12.33 -3.80
CA PRO A 27 30.00 13.46 -4.57
C PRO A 27 28.53 13.23 -4.92
N ALA A 28 27.69 14.22 -4.64
CA ALA A 28 26.28 14.19 -5.00
C ALA A 28 26.20 13.97 -6.52
N VAL A 29 25.60 12.86 -6.94
CA VAL A 29 25.36 12.59 -8.36
C VAL A 29 24.43 13.69 -8.87
N GLU A 30 24.91 14.47 -9.83
CA GLU A 30 24.10 15.52 -10.47
C GLU A 30 23.05 14.83 -11.34
N LEU A 31 21.79 14.88 -10.90
CA LEU A 31 20.67 14.26 -11.61
C LEU A 31 20.24 15.16 -12.77
N THR A 32 19.90 14.54 -13.90
CA THR A 32 19.33 15.27 -15.03
C THR A 32 17.80 15.36 -14.86
N PRO A 33 17.21 16.57 -14.80
CA PRO A 33 15.76 16.71 -14.73
C PRO A 33 15.05 16.14 -15.96
N LEU A 34 14.10 15.23 -15.74
CA LEU A 34 13.19 14.78 -16.79
C LEU A 34 11.95 15.69 -16.76
N GLU A 35 12.00 16.77 -17.52
CA GLU A 35 10.95 17.81 -17.48
C GLU A 35 9.83 17.60 -18.50
N MET A 36 10.09 16.91 -19.61
CA MET A 36 9.15 16.72 -20.71
C MET A 36 9.29 15.31 -21.30
N PRO A 37 8.18 14.67 -21.71
CA PRO A 37 8.23 13.47 -22.54
C PRO A 37 8.94 13.76 -23.87
N VAL A 38 9.60 12.75 -24.45
CA VAL A 38 10.37 12.90 -25.70
C VAL A 38 9.49 13.34 -26.88
N ASP A 39 8.24 12.88 -26.90
CA ASP A 39 7.24 13.17 -27.94
C ASP A 39 6.39 14.42 -27.61
N GLY A 40 6.70 15.12 -26.51
CA GLY A 40 5.88 16.17 -25.95
C GLY A 40 4.67 15.64 -25.15
N VAL A 41 3.87 16.54 -24.59
CA VAL A 41 2.66 16.16 -23.83
C VAL A 41 1.53 15.83 -24.81
N PRO A 42 1.04 14.58 -24.86
CA PRO A 42 -0.02 14.21 -25.78
C PRO A 42 -1.38 14.81 -25.36
N PRO A 43 -2.32 15.00 -26.29
CA PRO A 43 -3.69 15.36 -25.95
C PRO A 43 -4.40 14.22 -25.22
N VAL A 44 -5.45 14.56 -24.46
CA VAL A 44 -6.28 13.57 -23.77
C VAL A 44 -7.18 12.86 -24.77
N VAL A 45 -7.25 11.53 -24.69
CA VAL A 45 -8.18 10.69 -25.45
C VAL A 45 -9.54 10.70 -24.76
N GLU A 46 -10.47 11.46 -25.33
CA GLU A 46 -11.82 11.69 -24.79
C GLU A 46 -12.95 11.23 -25.73
N SER A 47 -12.65 10.43 -26.76
CA SER A 47 -13.65 9.91 -27.69
C SER A 47 -13.33 8.49 -28.14
N GLU A 48 -14.37 7.72 -28.45
CA GLU A 48 -14.24 6.35 -28.98
C GLU A 48 -13.35 6.28 -30.23
N ARG A 49 -13.46 7.26 -31.13
CA ARG A 49 -12.60 7.32 -32.32
C ARG A 49 -11.13 7.44 -31.95
N ALA A 50 -10.81 8.36 -31.04
CA ALA A 50 -9.44 8.57 -30.58
C ALA A 50 -8.93 7.36 -29.76
N LEU A 51 -9.81 6.68 -29.01
CA LEU A 51 -9.49 5.44 -28.31
C LEU A 51 -9.09 4.33 -29.30
N MET A 52 -9.82 4.19 -30.40
CA MET A 52 -9.48 3.22 -31.45
C MET A 52 -8.18 3.59 -32.19
N GLU A 53 -7.84 4.88 -32.28
CA GLU A 53 -6.55 5.34 -32.80
C GLU A 53 -5.42 4.96 -31.84
N ALA A 54 -5.61 5.20 -30.54
CA ALA A 54 -4.68 4.77 -29.49
C ALA A 54 -4.45 3.25 -29.52
N ALA A 55 -5.52 2.46 -29.56
CA ALA A 55 -5.45 1.01 -29.64
C ALA A 55 -4.67 0.53 -30.87
N ARG A 56 -4.90 1.12 -32.06
CA ARG A 56 -4.14 0.78 -33.27
C ARG A 56 -2.65 1.12 -33.14
N ALA A 57 -2.31 2.26 -32.55
CA ALA A 57 -0.93 2.66 -32.33
C ALA A 57 -0.23 1.74 -31.32
N ILE A 58 -0.91 1.41 -30.21
CA ILE A 58 -0.41 0.49 -29.18
C ILE A 58 -0.19 -0.92 -29.77
N ALA A 59 -1.11 -1.41 -30.60
CA ALA A 59 -0.97 -2.70 -31.27
C ALA A 59 0.20 -2.73 -32.27
N ALA A 60 0.53 -1.59 -32.90
CA ALA A 60 1.65 -1.44 -33.82
C ALA A 60 3.01 -1.26 -33.12
N GLY A 61 3.01 -0.92 -31.83
CA GLY A 61 4.23 -0.82 -31.02
C GLY A 61 4.82 -2.19 -30.67
N GLU A 62 6.06 -2.18 -30.17
CA GLU A 62 6.82 -3.38 -29.86
C GLU A 62 7.15 -3.50 -28.37
N GLY A 63 7.47 -4.71 -27.91
CA GLY A 63 7.93 -4.95 -26.55
C GLY A 63 6.85 -4.77 -25.47
N PRO A 64 7.27 -4.60 -24.20
CA PRO A 64 6.37 -4.41 -23.05
C PRO A 64 5.68 -3.05 -23.07
N VAL A 65 4.62 -2.91 -22.27
CA VAL A 65 3.78 -1.72 -22.21
C VAL A 65 3.85 -1.13 -20.81
N ALA A 66 4.23 0.13 -20.70
CA ALA A 66 4.16 0.89 -19.46
C ALA A 66 2.75 1.40 -19.22
N LEU A 67 2.20 1.19 -18.03
CA LEU A 67 0.89 1.67 -17.63
C LEU A 67 0.97 2.39 -16.28
N ASP A 68 0.06 3.34 -16.08
CA ASP A 68 -0.22 3.98 -14.80
C ASP A 68 -1.71 4.42 -14.75
N ALA A 69 -2.21 4.79 -13.57
CA ALA A 69 -3.56 5.34 -13.42
C ALA A 69 -3.70 6.38 -12.30
N GLU A 70 -4.44 7.44 -12.59
CA GLU A 70 -4.69 8.53 -11.64
C GLU A 70 -6.07 8.44 -11.01
N ARG A 71 -6.14 8.79 -9.72
CA ARG A 71 -7.38 8.74 -8.92
C ARG A 71 -7.60 10.05 -8.19
N ALA A 72 -8.86 10.44 -8.02
CA ALA A 72 -9.22 11.60 -7.21
C ALA A 72 -9.33 11.25 -5.70
N SER A 73 -8.35 10.52 -5.17
CA SER A 73 -8.37 9.99 -3.80
C SER A 73 -8.41 11.12 -2.77
N GLY A 74 -9.33 11.03 -1.79
CA GLY A 74 -9.56 12.10 -0.82
C GLY A 74 -10.42 13.27 -1.33
N TYR A 75 -10.82 13.26 -2.62
CA TYR A 75 -11.80 14.17 -3.20
C TYR A 75 -13.11 13.46 -3.52
N ARG A 76 -13.03 12.30 -4.18
CA ARG A 76 -14.15 11.46 -4.62
C ARG A 76 -14.34 10.25 -3.71
N TYR A 77 -15.50 9.59 -3.85
CA TYR A 77 -15.87 8.47 -2.97
C TYR A 77 -15.06 7.22 -3.30
N GLY A 78 -15.11 6.79 -4.56
CA GLY A 78 -14.46 5.58 -5.04
C GLY A 78 -12.96 5.75 -5.31
N GLN A 79 -12.35 4.68 -5.81
CA GLN A 79 -10.96 4.66 -6.28
C GLN A 79 -10.87 4.44 -7.80
N ARG A 80 -11.95 4.74 -8.55
CA ARG A 80 -11.96 4.66 -10.02
C ARG A 80 -10.87 5.54 -10.63
N ALA A 81 -10.36 5.10 -11.77
CA ALA A 81 -9.42 5.89 -12.56
C ALA A 81 -10.13 7.15 -13.13
N TYR A 82 -9.37 8.24 -13.20
CA TYR A 82 -9.73 9.50 -13.86
C TYR A 82 -8.77 9.87 -14.98
N LEU A 83 -7.65 9.15 -15.08
CA LEU A 83 -6.72 9.15 -16.21
C LEU A 83 -6.04 7.79 -16.23
N VAL A 84 -5.81 7.24 -17.41
CA VAL A 84 -4.99 6.04 -17.61
C VAL A 84 -3.88 6.41 -18.59
N GLN A 85 -2.63 6.18 -18.20
CA GLN A 85 -1.46 6.47 -19.01
C GLN A 85 -0.93 5.17 -19.59
N ILE A 86 -0.58 5.20 -20.88
CA ILE A 86 -0.04 4.03 -21.58
C ILE A 86 1.09 4.48 -22.49
N ARG A 87 2.24 3.80 -22.42
CA ARG A 87 3.35 4.00 -23.35
C ARG A 87 3.89 2.67 -23.81
N ARG A 88 4.15 2.56 -25.11
CA ARG A 88 4.82 1.43 -25.74
C ARG A 88 5.81 1.95 -26.78
N GLU A 89 6.92 1.24 -26.95
CA GLU A 89 7.91 1.56 -27.96
C GLU A 89 7.25 1.61 -29.35
N GLY A 90 7.43 2.71 -30.08
CA GLY A 90 6.81 2.95 -31.39
C GLY A 90 5.34 3.41 -31.37
N SER A 91 4.66 3.45 -30.21
CA SER A 91 3.28 3.98 -30.11
C SER A 91 3.19 5.41 -29.55
N GLY A 92 4.26 5.90 -28.92
CA GLY A 92 4.22 7.11 -28.10
C GLY A 92 3.41 6.93 -26.82
N THR A 93 3.22 8.04 -26.09
CA THR A 93 2.43 8.10 -24.85
C THR A 93 0.97 8.46 -25.14
N TRP A 94 0.05 7.77 -24.48
CA TRP A 94 -1.39 7.97 -24.56
C TRP A 94 -1.96 8.27 -23.17
N LEU A 95 -2.73 9.35 -23.06
CA LEU A 95 -3.42 9.77 -21.84
C LEU A 95 -4.92 9.63 -22.05
N ILE A 96 -5.53 8.61 -21.47
CA ILE A 96 -6.92 8.23 -21.76
C ILE A 96 -7.82 8.66 -20.61
N ASP A 97 -8.91 9.38 -20.92
CA ASP A 97 -9.93 9.74 -19.93
C ASP A 97 -10.97 8.60 -19.82
N PRO A 98 -10.95 7.79 -18.75
CA PRO A 98 -11.92 6.71 -18.56
C PRO A 98 -13.34 7.21 -18.25
N ILE A 99 -13.53 8.50 -17.92
CA ILE A 99 -14.87 9.05 -17.74
C ILE A 99 -15.56 9.27 -19.09
N ALA A 100 -14.80 9.70 -20.09
CA ALA A 100 -15.28 9.85 -21.46
C ALA A 100 -15.27 8.51 -22.23
N CYS A 101 -14.31 7.63 -21.93
CA CYS A 101 -14.14 6.31 -22.53
C CYS A 101 -14.17 5.22 -21.45
N PRO A 102 -15.36 4.79 -20.98
CA PRO A 102 -15.49 3.91 -19.82
C PRO A 102 -15.08 2.45 -20.07
N ASP A 103 -14.97 2.04 -21.33
CA ASP A 103 -14.54 0.70 -21.73
C ASP A 103 -13.23 0.79 -22.52
N LEU A 104 -12.13 0.35 -21.91
CA LEU A 104 -10.80 0.30 -22.50
C LEU A 104 -10.44 -1.12 -22.97
N SER A 105 -11.41 -2.04 -23.08
CA SER A 105 -11.20 -3.37 -23.67
C SER A 105 -10.53 -3.33 -25.05
N PRO A 106 -10.82 -2.38 -25.96
CA PRO A 106 -10.10 -2.27 -27.23
C PRO A 106 -8.58 -2.04 -27.07
N VAL A 107 -8.19 -1.33 -26.01
CA VAL A 107 -6.78 -1.12 -25.67
C VAL A 107 -6.19 -2.38 -25.03
N ASN A 108 -6.94 -3.05 -24.15
CA ASN A 108 -6.54 -4.35 -23.60
C ASN A 108 -6.23 -5.36 -24.72
N ASP A 109 -7.13 -5.49 -25.68
CA ASP A 109 -6.98 -6.38 -26.83
C ASP A 109 -5.78 -5.99 -27.71
N ALA A 110 -5.52 -4.69 -27.87
CA ALA A 110 -4.37 -4.18 -28.59
C ALA A 110 -3.02 -4.47 -27.90
N ILE A 111 -2.99 -4.44 -26.56
CA ILE A 111 -1.80 -4.86 -25.79
C ILE A 111 -1.58 -6.38 -25.93
N GLY A 112 -2.67 -7.15 -25.93
CA GLY A 112 -2.63 -8.60 -26.10
C GLY A 112 -1.87 -9.29 -24.98
N SER A 113 -0.90 -10.13 -25.33
CA SER A 113 -0.09 -10.89 -24.36
C SER A 113 1.19 -10.17 -23.94
N ALA A 114 1.40 -8.91 -24.30
CA ALA A 114 2.60 -8.17 -23.92
C ALA A 114 2.68 -7.99 -22.39
N GLU A 115 3.90 -7.96 -21.86
CA GLU A 115 4.14 -7.70 -20.44
C GLU A 115 3.79 -6.25 -20.09
N TRP A 116 3.02 -6.08 -19.02
CA TRP A 116 2.70 -4.76 -18.46
C TRP A 116 3.77 -4.37 -17.46
N ILE A 117 4.15 -3.10 -17.48
CA ILE A 117 5.07 -2.50 -16.52
C ILE A 117 4.28 -1.49 -15.71
N LEU A 118 4.16 -1.75 -14.42
CA LEU A 118 3.53 -0.88 -13.45
C LEU A 118 4.53 -0.56 -12.34
N HIS A 119 4.32 0.54 -11.64
CA HIS A 119 5.02 0.85 -10.41
C HIS A 119 4.04 0.73 -9.25
N ALA A 120 4.30 -0.15 -8.28
CA ALA A 120 3.37 -0.39 -7.17
C ALA A 120 2.01 -0.90 -7.65
N ALA A 121 1.99 -1.93 -8.50
CA ALA A 121 0.84 -2.38 -9.30
C ALA A 121 -0.44 -2.60 -8.48
N THR A 122 -0.33 -2.98 -7.21
CA THR A 122 -1.48 -3.10 -6.29
C THR A 122 -2.28 -1.81 -6.08
N GLN A 123 -1.72 -0.64 -6.42
CA GLN A 123 -2.43 0.63 -6.38
C GLN A 123 -3.39 0.80 -7.57
N ASP A 124 -3.06 0.23 -8.74
CA ASP A 124 -3.74 0.55 -10.00
C ASP A 124 -4.54 -0.63 -10.56
N LEU A 125 -4.11 -1.88 -10.33
CA LEU A 125 -4.74 -3.08 -10.90
C LEU A 125 -6.26 -3.14 -10.67
N ALA A 126 -6.73 -2.73 -9.49
CA ALA A 126 -8.16 -2.74 -9.19
C ALA A 126 -8.95 -1.72 -10.03
N CYS A 127 -8.45 -0.49 -10.19
CA CYS A 127 -9.16 0.53 -10.97
C CYS A 127 -8.97 0.35 -12.49
N LEU A 128 -7.85 -0.21 -12.94
CA LEU A 128 -7.65 -0.64 -14.33
C LEU A 128 -8.64 -1.76 -14.70
N ALA A 129 -8.83 -2.73 -13.81
CA ALA A 129 -9.79 -3.80 -14.02
C ALA A 129 -11.25 -3.31 -14.16
N GLU A 130 -11.63 -2.21 -13.51
CA GLU A 130 -12.95 -1.58 -13.64
C GLU A 130 -13.22 -1.02 -15.04
N VAL A 131 -12.17 -0.66 -15.78
CA VAL A 131 -12.24 -0.09 -17.14
C VAL A 131 -11.88 -1.09 -18.23
N GLY A 132 -11.84 -2.40 -17.92
CA GLY A 132 -11.59 -3.46 -18.90
C GLY A 132 -10.11 -3.80 -19.16
N LEU A 133 -9.20 -3.25 -18.37
CA LEU A 133 -7.76 -3.49 -18.47
C LEU A 133 -7.31 -4.60 -17.51
N ARG A 134 -6.77 -5.72 -18.03
CA ARG A 134 -6.21 -6.83 -17.23
C ARG A 134 -4.90 -7.39 -17.82
N PRO A 135 -3.80 -7.42 -17.05
CA PRO A 135 -2.53 -7.96 -17.54
C PRO A 135 -2.56 -9.49 -17.66
N GLN A 136 -1.85 -10.03 -18.66
CA GLN A 136 -1.50 -11.46 -18.72
C GLN A 136 -0.08 -11.73 -18.21
N GLN A 137 0.76 -10.71 -18.21
CA GLN A 137 2.13 -10.71 -17.74
C GLN A 137 2.40 -9.35 -17.09
N LEU A 138 3.16 -9.34 -15.99
CA LEU A 138 3.39 -8.14 -15.20
C LEU A 138 4.86 -8.05 -14.78
N PHE A 139 5.38 -6.83 -14.77
CA PHE A 139 6.60 -6.44 -14.09
C PHE A 139 6.28 -5.25 -13.17
N ASP A 140 6.30 -5.48 -11.86
CA ASP A 140 6.12 -4.43 -10.86
C ASP A 140 7.49 -3.87 -10.44
N THR A 141 7.78 -2.64 -10.86
CA THR A 141 9.07 -1.99 -10.59
C THR A 141 9.26 -1.64 -9.11
N GLU A 142 8.19 -1.41 -8.32
CA GLU A 142 8.34 -1.18 -6.88
C GLU A 142 8.75 -2.48 -6.18
N LEU A 143 8.03 -3.57 -6.50
CA LEU A 143 8.28 -4.88 -5.90
C LEU A 143 9.64 -5.44 -6.32
N ALA A 144 10.02 -5.26 -7.59
CA ALA A 144 11.37 -5.55 -8.06
C ALA A 144 12.42 -4.78 -7.23
N GLY A 145 12.19 -3.50 -6.96
CA GLY A 145 13.09 -2.65 -6.18
C GLY A 145 13.27 -3.16 -4.75
N ARG A 146 12.19 -3.64 -4.12
CA ARG A 146 12.25 -4.27 -2.79
C ARG A 146 13.04 -5.58 -2.83
N LEU A 147 12.81 -6.44 -3.82
CA LEU A 147 13.55 -7.69 -3.99
C LEU A 147 15.03 -7.44 -4.33
N LEU A 148 15.37 -6.32 -4.95
CA LEU A 148 16.76 -5.92 -5.22
C LEU A 148 17.44 -5.27 -4.03
N GLY A 149 16.71 -5.02 -2.93
CA GLY A 149 17.26 -4.40 -1.73
C GLY A 149 17.52 -2.90 -1.86
N LEU A 150 16.81 -2.21 -2.77
CA LEU A 150 16.98 -0.76 -2.92
C LEU A 150 16.53 -0.03 -1.64
N PRO A 151 17.27 1.00 -1.18
CA PRO A 151 16.95 1.72 0.06
C PRO A 151 15.66 2.55 -0.05
N ARG A 152 15.30 2.97 -1.27
CA ARG A 152 14.08 3.70 -1.60
C ARG A 152 13.50 3.10 -2.86
N VAL A 153 12.21 2.79 -2.83
CA VAL A 153 11.53 2.04 -3.92
C VAL A 153 10.42 2.82 -4.60
N GLY A 154 10.15 4.07 -4.21
CA GLY A 154 9.18 4.90 -4.94
C GLY A 154 9.72 5.28 -6.33
N LEU A 155 8.81 5.52 -7.29
CA LEU A 155 9.12 5.68 -8.72
C LEU A 155 10.29 6.65 -8.97
N ALA A 156 10.22 7.86 -8.44
CA ALA A 156 11.28 8.86 -8.58
C ALA A 156 12.65 8.37 -8.07
N ALA A 157 12.69 7.57 -6.99
CA ALA A 157 13.94 7.04 -6.45
C ALA A 157 14.49 5.88 -7.29
N VAL A 158 13.61 5.06 -7.88
CA VAL A 158 14.00 3.98 -8.80
C VAL A 158 14.54 4.56 -10.10
N VAL A 159 13.87 5.57 -10.66
CA VAL A 159 14.32 6.31 -11.86
C VAL A 159 15.65 7.02 -11.59
N GLU A 160 15.81 7.67 -10.44
CA GLU A 160 17.07 8.27 -9.98
C GLU A 160 18.20 7.23 -9.95
N HIS A 161 17.95 6.07 -9.33
CA HIS A 161 18.94 5.01 -9.16
C HIS A 161 19.41 4.42 -10.50
N TYR A 162 18.47 4.12 -11.39
CA TYR A 162 18.77 3.39 -12.62
C TYR A 162 19.16 4.27 -13.80
N LEU A 163 18.59 5.47 -13.90
CA LEU A 163 18.74 6.34 -15.06
C LEU A 163 19.50 7.63 -14.75
N GLY A 164 19.74 7.96 -13.47
CA GLY A 164 20.32 9.24 -13.09
C GLY A 164 19.41 10.43 -13.41
N LEU A 165 18.10 10.17 -13.57
CA LEU A 165 17.10 11.17 -13.88
C LEU A 165 16.31 11.57 -12.63
N SER A 166 15.88 12.83 -12.54
CA SER A 166 14.97 13.27 -11.48
C SER A 166 13.58 13.56 -12.03
N LEU A 167 12.56 12.93 -11.46
CA LEU A 167 11.15 13.26 -11.69
C LEU A 167 10.69 14.40 -10.77
N ALA A 168 9.89 15.33 -11.28
CA ALA A 168 9.27 16.36 -10.47
C ALA A 168 8.23 15.76 -9.52
N LYS A 169 8.23 16.17 -8.25
CA LYS A 169 7.32 15.63 -7.20
C LYS A 169 5.94 16.29 -7.17
N GLU A 170 5.54 16.98 -8.24
CA GLU A 170 4.33 17.79 -8.25
C GLU A 170 3.09 16.96 -8.58
N HIS A 171 1.91 17.43 -8.23
CA HIS A 171 0.61 16.93 -8.72
C HIS A 171 0.12 15.52 -8.30
N SER A 172 0.87 14.71 -7.56
CA SER A 172 0.39 13.39 -7.07
C SER A 172 -0.86 13.42 -6.16
N ALA A 173 -1.18 14.56 -5.53
CA ALA A 173 -2.28 14.71 -4.58
C ALA A 173 -3.34 15.73 -5.00
N VAL A 174 -3.63 15.84 -6.30
CA VAL A 174 -4.63 16.76 -6.86
C VAL A 174 -5.99 16.10 -7.07
N ASP A 175 -7.02 16.91 -7.35
CA ASP A 175 -8.33 16.39 -7.73
C ASP A 175 -8.34 16.02 -9.22
N TRP A 176 -7.89 14.82 -9.55
CA TRP A 176 -7.89 14.27 -10.91
C TRP A 176 -9.28 14.18 -11.56
N SER A 177 -10.37 14.41 -10.81
CA SER A 177 -11.71 14.55 -11.40
C SER A 177 -11.96 15.92 -12.07
N THR A 178 -11.01 16.84 -11.97
CA THR A 178 -11.05 18.16 -12.60
C THR A 178 -11.10 18.04 -14.12
N ARG A 179 -11.95 18.84 -14.78
CA ARG A 179 -12.04 18.93 -16.24
C ARG A 179 -12.17 20.39 -16.73
N PRO A 180 -11.46 20.79 -17.81
CA PRO A 180 -10.41 20.03 -18.49
C PRO A 180 -9.18 19.82 -17.58
N LEU A 181 -8.41 18.77 -17.85
CA LEU A 181 -7.18 18.49 -17.10
C LEU A 181 -6.11 19.55 -17.45
N PRO A 182 -5.47 20.20 -16.45
CA PRO A 182 -4.38 21.15 -16.70
C PRO A 182 -3.17 20.48 -17.37
N GLU A 183 -2.53 21.17 -18.31
CA GLU A 183 -1.32 20.66 -18.99
C GLU A 183 -0.21 20.22 -18.02
N PRO A 184 0.10 20.93 -16.91
CA PRO A 184 1.11 20.46 -15.95
C PRO A 184 0.78 19.08 -15.35
N TRP A 185 -0.49 18.74 -15.20
CA TRP A 185 -0.92 17.42 -14.69
C TRP A 185 -0.76 16.36 -15.77
N LEU A 186 -1.11 16.67 -17.03
CA LEU A 186 -0.91 15.76 -18.16
C LEU A 186 0.57 15.46 -18.39
N ARG A 187 1.43 16.47 -18.20
CA ARG A 187 2.88 16.30 -18.25
C ARG A 187 3.38 15.37 -17.15
N TYR A 188 2.97 15.61 -15.91
CA TYR A 188 3.29 14.74 -14.78
C TYR A 188 2.88 13.28 -15.07
N ALA A 189 1.63 13.08 -15.46
CA ALA A 189 1.08 11.77 -15.82
C ALA A 189 1.87 11.08 -16.95
N ALA A 190 2.23 11.81 -18.01
CA ALA A 190 3.01 11.24 -19.10
C ALA A 190 4.43 10.81 -18.67
N LEU A 191 5.04 11.54 -17.74
CA LEU A 191 6.38 11.25 -17.23
C LEU A 191 6.43 9.99 -16.35
N ASP A 192 5.34 9.64 -15.67
CA ASP A 192 5.27 8.45 -14.82
C ASP A 192 5.36 7.13 -15.61
N VAL A 193 5.04 7.14 -16.91
CA VAL A 193 5.21 5.99 -17.83
C VAL A 193 6.37 6.14 -18.83
N GLU A 194 6.98 7.33 -18.92
CA GLU A 194 7.94 7.68 -19.98
C GLU A 194 9.14 6.74 -20.05
N VAL A 195 9.70 6.41 -18.88
CA VAL A 195 10.97 5.68 -18.74
C VAL A 195 10.83 4.30 -18.08
N LEU A 196 9.59 3.82 -17.87
CA LEU A 196 9.35 2.56 -17.18
C LEU A 196 9.94 1.35 -17.90
N VAL A 197 9.97 1.35 -19.24
CA VAL A 197 10.58 0.28 -20.04
C VAL A 197 12.08 0.18 -19.77
N ASP A 198 12.79 1.31 -19.73
CA ASP A 198 14.22 1.36 -19.46
C ASP A 198 14.56 0.91 -18.04
N VAL A 199 13.79 1.42 -17.05
CA VAL A 199 13.89 0.98 -15.65
C VAL A 199 13.69 -0.54 -15.55
N ARG A 200 12.61 -1.07 -16.14
CA ARG A 200 12.31 -2.50 -16.14
C ARG A 200 13.45 -3.32 -16.72
N ASN A 201 14.06 -2.88 -17.82
CA ASN A 201 15.14 -3.61 -18.47
C ASN A 201 16.38 -3.70 -17.57
N LEU A 202 16.77 -2.61 -16.92
CA LEU A 202 17.91 -2.59 -16.01
C LEU A 202 17.63 -3.42 -14.74
N MET A 203 16.43 -3.30 -14.17
CA MET A 203 16.00 -4.11 -13.02
C MET A 203 15.98 -5.60 -13.34
N GLY A 204 15.50 -5.99 -14.53
CA GLY A 204 15.51 -7.37 -14.98
C GLY A 204 16.92 -7.96 -15.06
N VAL A 205 17.90 -7.18 -15.54
CA VAL A 205 19.32 -7.57 -15.55
C VAL A 205 19.85 -7.78 -14.14
N ASP A 206 19.55 -6.87 -13.20
CA ASP A 206 20.03 -7.00 -11.83
C ASP A 206 19.35 -8.13 -11.06
N LEU A 207 18.06 -8.37 -11.29
CA LEU A 207 17.34 -9.51 -10.72
C LEU A 207 17.99 -10.82 -11.19
N ALA A 208 18.35 -10.91 -12.46
CA ALA A 208 19.06 -12.08 -12.99
C ALA A 208 20.46 -12.24 -12.38
N LYS A 209 21.25 -11.15 -12.29
CA LYS A 209 22.59 -11.18 -11.67
C LYS A 209 22.56 -11.59 -10.20
N GLN A 210 21.53 -11.18 -9.45
CA GLN A 210 21.35 -11.52 -8.04
C GLN A 210 20.68 -12.89 -7.83
N GLY A 211 20.29 -13.60 -8.90
CA GLY A 211 19.61 -14.89 -8.80
C GLY A 211 18.17 -14.80 -8.29
N LYS A 212 17.53 -13.62 -8.38
CA LYS A 212 16.19 -13.33 -7.85
C LYS A 212 15.10 -13.22 -8.93
N ALA A 213 15.44 -13.49 -10.20
CA ALA A 213 14.51 -13.38 -11.32
C ALA A 213 13.30 -14.32 -11.17
N SER A 214 13.49 -15.55 -10.65
CA SER A 214 12.38 -16.48 -10.39
C SER A 214 11.47 -15.99 -9.26
N TRP A 215 12.04 -15.46 -8.18
CA TRP A 215 11.27 -14.87 -7.07
C TRP A 215 10.40 -13.72 -7.57
N ALA A 216 10.99 -12.79 -8.33
CA ALA A 216 10.26 -11.67 -8.91
C ALA A 216 9.11 -12.13 -9.82
N ARG A 217 9.37 -13.11 -10.69
CA ARG A 217 8.32 -13.68 -11.57
C ARG A 217 7.14 -14.23 -10.76
N GLU A 218 7.40 -15.03 -9.73
CA GLU A 218 6.34 -15.58 -8.88
C GLU A 218 5.58 -14.49 -8.10
N GLU A 219 6.28 -13.46 -7.64
CA GLU A 219 5.65 -12.29 -7.00
C GLU A 219 4.74 -11.53 -7.97
N PHE A 220 5.15 -11.35 -9.24
CA PHE A 220 4.34 -10.67 -10.25
C PHE A 220 3.16 -11.52 -10.73
N GLU A 221 3.36 -12.83 -10.91
CA GLU A 221 2.30 -13.78 -11.26
C GLU A 221 1.18 -13.78 -10.22
N ALA A 222 1.52 -13.68 -8.92
CA ALA A 222 0.55 -13.60 -7.84
C ALA A 222 -0.34 -12.34 -7.88
N LEU A 223 0.05 -11.31 -8.65
CA LEU A 223 -0.72 -10.07 -8.80
C LEU A 223 -1.66 -10.07 -10.01
N LEU A 224 -1.57 -11.05 -10.92
CA LEU A 224 -2.43 -11.08 -12.12
C LEU A 224 -3.92 -11.21 -11.77
N ASP A 225 -4.23 -11.91 -10.68
CA ASP A 225 -5.59 -12.08 -10.15
C ASP A 225 -5.93 -11.08 -9.04
N PHE A 226 -5.09 -10.06 -8.80
CA PHE A 226 -5.33 -9.10 -7.73
C PHE A 226 -6.49 -8.15 -8.07
N VAL A 227 -7.57 -8.23 -7.29
CA VAL A 227 -8.80 -7.43 -7.46
C VAL A 227 -8.94 -6.32 -6.42
N GLY A 228 -7.85 -5.96 -5.74
CA GLY A 228 -7.87 -5.01 -4.64
C GLY A 228 -7.88 -5.67 -3.26
N PRO A 229 -7.71 -4.87 -2.19
CA PRO A 229 -7.68 -5.39 -0.83
C PRO A 229 -9.04 -5.98 -0.44
N ALA A 230 -9.01 -7.08 0.33
CA ALA A 230 -10.22 -7.68 0.88
C ALA A 230 -11.05 -6.64 1.66
N GLN A 231 -12.37 -6.71 1.51
CA GLN A 231 -13.28 -5.85 2.26
C GLN A 231 -13.09 -6.06 3.76
N ARG A 232 -12.93 -4.96 4.48
CA ARG A 232 -12.72 -5.02 5.93
C ARG A 232 -14.03 -5.32 6.63
N VAL A 233 -13.97 -6.20 7.61
CA VAL A 233 -15.06 -6.37 8.59
C VAL A 233 -15.12 -5.11 9.45
N ASP A 234 -16.32 -4.53 9.59
CA ASP A 234 -16.58 -3.34 10.41
C ASP A 234 -15.60 -2.18 10.14
N PRO A 235 -15.56 -1.61 8.91
CA PRO A 235 -14.60 -0.55 8.54
C PRO A 235 -14.69 0.69 9.45
N TRP A 236 -15.87 0.96 10.01
CA TRP A 236 -16.13 2.02 10.99
C TRP A 236 -15.22 1.95 12.23
N ARG A 237 -14.66 0.77 12.57
CA ARG A 237 -13.76 0.61 13.73
C ARG A 237 -12.42 1.31 13.57
N ARG A 238 -12.01 1.67 12.34
CA ARG A 238 -10.78 2.44 12.09
C ARG A 238 -10.99 3.96 12.14
N THR A 239 -12.20 4.41 12.47
CA THR A 239 -12.48 5.84 12.66
C THR A 239 -11.48 6.44 13.65
N SER A 240 -10.82 7.53 13.24
CA SER A 240 -9.87 8.23 14.08
C SER A 240 -10.58 8.75 15.34
N GLY A 241 -10.06 8.44 16.53
CA GLY A 241 -10.70 8.79 17.81
C GLY A 241 -11.41 7.63 18.52
N MET A 242 -11.49 6.45 17.92
CA MET A 242 -12.11 5.26 18.54
C MET A 242 -11.49 4.85 19.90
N HIS A 243 -10.26 5.26 20.21
CA HIS A 243 -9.62 5.04 21.52
C HIS A 243 -10.36 5.74 22.69
N ARG A 244 -11.20 6.73 22.40
CA ARG A 244 -12.06 7.43 23.36
C ARG A 244 -13.36 6.67 23.65
N VAL A 245 -13.77 5.79 22.75
CA VAL A 245 -15.03 5.04 22.85
C VAL A 245 -14.83 3.83 23.76
N ARG A 246 -15.46 3.86 24.95
CA ARG A 246 -15.32 2.81 25.98
C ARG A 246 -16.59 2.01 26.23
N HIS A 247 -17.72 2.42 25.66
CA HIS A 247 -19.02 1.79 25.86
C HIS A 247 -19.58 1.26 24.54
N ARG A 248 -20.16 0.04 24.57
CA ARG A 248 -20.75 -0.63 23.40
C ARG A 248 -21.84 0.22 22.73
N ARG A 249 -22.61 0.96 23.54
CA ARG A 249 -23.65 1.89 23.06
C ARG A 249 -23.07 2.98 22.18
N ILE A 250 -22.01 3.65 22.63
CA ILE A 250 -21.33 4.71 21.86
C ILE A 250 -20.68 4.12 20.60
N ALA A 251 -20.12 2.91 20.68
CA ALA A 251 -19.59 2.21 19.51
C ALA A 251 -20.70 1.96 18.46
N ALA A 252 -21.92 1.63 18.89
CA ALA A 252 -23.07 1.53 17.98
C ALA A 252 -23.42 2.88 17.35
N VAL A 253 -23.38 3.97 18.10
CA VAL A 253 -23.61 5.32 17.56
C VAL A 253 -22.56 5.68 16.50
N VAL A 254 -21.29 5.38 16.76
CA VAL A 254 -20.21 5.58 15.76
C VAL A 254 -20.49 4.75 14.51
N ARG A 255 -20.89 3.48 14.64
CA ARG A 255 -21.22 2.62 13.48
C ARG A 255 -22.32 3.26 12.62
N GLU A 256 -23.47 3.59 13.22
CA GLU A 256 -24.61 4.14 12.46
C GLU A 256 -24.29 5.50 11.82
N LEU A 257 -23.53 6.36 12.51
CA LEU A 257 -23.05 7.63 11.96
C LEU A 257 -22.06 7.41 10.81
N TRP A 258 -21.16 6.44 10.94
CA TRP A 258 -20.20 6.09 9.91
C TRP A 258 -20.90 5.58 8.65
N GLU A 259 -21.86 4.67 8.79
CA GLU A 259 -22.65 4.11 7.68
C GLU A 259 -23.47 5.21 6.99
N THR A 260 -24.09 6.09 7.78
CA THR A 260 -24.84 7.24 7.24
C THR A 260 -23.93 8.19 6.47
N ARG A 261 -22.72 8.45 6.99
CA ARG A 261 -21.72 9.26 6.31
C ARG A 261 -21.27 8.62 5.01
N ASP A 262 -21.03 7.31 5.03
CA ASP A 262 -20.59 6.56 3.87
C ASP A 262 -21.64 6.59 2.75
N GLN A 263 -22.92 6.38 3.09
CA GLN A 263 -24.01 6.52 2.12
C GLN A 263 -24.08 7.92 1.51
N ILE A 264 -24.01 8.97 2.33
CA ILE A 264 -24.01 10.37 1.83
C ILE A 264 -22.80 10.63 0.94
N ALA A 265 -21.64 10.05 1.27
CA ALA A 265 -20.41 10.18 0.51
C ALA A 265 -20.52 9.50 -0.86
N GLN A 266 -21.08 8.29 -0.89
CA GLN A 266 -21.36 7.53 -2.09
C GLN A 266 -22.37 8.25 -3.00
N ASP A 267 -23.52 8.65 -2.47
CA ASP A 267 -24.59 9.32 -3.22
C ASP A 267 -24.12 10.62 -3.90
N ARG A 268 -23.12 11.28 -3.31
CA ARG A 268 -22.59 12.56 -3.79
C ARG A 268 -21.28 12.45 -4.54
N ASP A 269 -20.73 11.24 -4.63
CA ASP A 269 -19.38 10.97 -5.12
C ASP A 269 -18.35 11.96 -4.53
N VAL A 270 -18.24 11.96 -3.21
CA VAL A 270 -17.26 12.76 -2.45
C VAL A 270 -16.61 11.89 -1.38
N ALA A 271 -15.35 12.18 -1.06
CA ALA A 271 -14.64 11.43 -0.02
C ALA A 271 -15.37 11.54 1.35
N PRO A 272 -15.50 10.44 2.13
CA PRO A 272 -16.24 10.46 3.41
C PRO A 272 -15.78 11.54 4.39
N GLY A 273 -14.47 11.80 4.49
CA GLY A 273 -13.93 12.85 5.35
C GLY A 273 -14.38 14.28 4.97
N ARG A 274 -14.74 14.52 3.70
CA ARG A 274 -15.31 15.79 3.23
C ARG A 274 -16.80 15.92 3.54
N VAL A 275 -17.50 14.80 3.75
CA VAL A 275 -18.88 14.81 4.26
C VAL A 275 -18.88 15.19 5.73
N LEU A 276 -18.11 14.49 6.55
CA LEU A 276 -17.97 14.77 7.98
C LEU A 276 -16.63 14.20 8.49
N PRO A 277 -15.72 15.03 9.04
CA PRO A 277 -14.45 14.55 9.58
C PRO A 277 -14.65 13.56 10.74
N ASP A 278 -13.77 12.56 10.84
CA ASP A 278 -13.82 11.54 11.91
C ASP A 278 -13.91 12.15 13.31
N ALA A 279 -13.16 13.22 13.59
CA ALA A 279 -13.16 13.88 14.89
C ALA A 279 -14.55 14.41 15.29
N VAL A 280 -15.27 15.02 14.33
CA VAL A 280 -16.62 15.55 14.53
C VAL A 280 -17.63 14.43 14.66
N LEU A 281 -17.46 13.35 13.89
CA LEU A 281 -18.30 12.16 13.97
C LEU A 281 -18.19 11.50 15.36
N VAL A 282 -16.97 11.35 15.89
CA VAL A 282 -16.74 10.79 17.23
C VAL A 282 -17.25 11.71 18.33
N GLU A 283 -17.08 13.03 18.21
CA GLU A 283 -17.64 14.01 19.15
C GLU A 283 -19.17 13.89 19.22
N MET A 284 -19.83 13.90 18.07
CA MET A 284 -21.28 13.71 17.97
C MET A 284 -21.74 12.38 18.57
N ALA A 285 -20.96 11.30 18.38
CA ALA A 285 -21.26 10.01 18.96
C ALA A 285 -21.15 10.00 20.50
N MET A 286 -20.15 10.70 21.06
CA MET A 286 -19.95 10.81 22.50
C MET A 286 -21.05 11.64 23.18
N GLU A 287 -21.54 12.69 22.52
CA GLU A 287 -22.63 13.52 23.02
C GLU A 287 -24.01 12.87 22.83
N SER A 288 -24.17 12.04 21.79
CA SER A 288 -25.41 11.34 21.43
C SER A 288 -26.67 12.23 21.47
N PRO A 289 -26.70 13.35 20.70
CA PRO A 289 -27.82 14.29 20.71
C PRO A 289 -29.13 13.65 20.22
N THR A 290 -30.24 13.99 20.87
CA THR A 290 -31.57 13.42 20.60
C THR A 290 -32.51 14.40 19.90
N ASN A 291 -32.12 15.66 19.75
CA ASN A 291 -32.92 16.66 19.07
C ASN A 291 -32.07 17.64 18.24
N PRO A 292 -32.68 18.33 17.26
CA PRO A 292 -32.01 19.31 16.40
C PRO A 292 -31.19 20.38 17.11
N GLY A 293 -31.66 20.87 18.27
CA GLY A 293 -31.00 21.94 19.03
C GLY A 293 -29.75 21.49 19.78
N THR A 294 -29.63 20.19 20.03
CA THR A 294 -28.48 19.57 20.70
C THR A 294 -27.40 19.07 19.76
N LEU A 295 -27.61 19.15 18.44
CA LEU A 295 -26.54 18.88 17.47
C LEU A 295 -25.49 19.97 17.57
N THR A 296 -24.41 19.68 18.28
CA THR A 296 -23.23 20.55 18.36
C THR A 296 -22.43 20.49 17.06
N GLY A 297 -21.53 21.45 16.89
CA GLY A 297 -20.64 21.52 15.73
C GLY A 297 -21.13 22.48 14.64
N GLY A 298 -20.31 23.50 14.35
CA GLY A 298 -20.56 24.45 13.26
C GLY A 298 -20.37 23.87 11.85
N HIS A 299 -20.21 22.54 11.71
CA HIS A 299 -19.92 21.93 10.42
C HIS A 299 -21.14 21.96 9.49
N ARG A 300 -20.95 22.47 8.26
CA ARG A 300 -22.04 22.68 7.29
C ARG A 300 -22.86 21.41 7.01
N SER A 301 -22.20 20.25 7.02
CA SER A 301 -22.85 18.95 6.79
C SER A 301 -23.85 18.56 7.89
N ILE A 302 -23.61 18.96 9.14
CA ILE A 302 -24.52 18.67 10.25
C ILE A 302 -25.86 19.38 10.01
N ARG A 303 -25.82 20.65 9.60
CA ARG A 303 -27.03 21.41 9.25
C ARG A 303 -27.73 20.85 8.02
N ARG A 304 -26.96 20.46 6.99
CA ARG A 304 -27.49 19.97 5.72
C ARG A 304 -28.19 18.61 5.83
N TYR A 305 -27.66 17.71 6.65
CA TYR A 305 -28.15 16.33 6.82
C TYR A 305 -28.63 16.07 8.26
N GLN A 306 -29.15 17.10 8.91
CA GLN A 306 -29.56 17.08 10.32
C GLN A 306 -30.46 15.88 10.66
N ARG A 307 -31.46 15.62 9.81
CA ARG A 307 -32.39 14.51 10.00
C ARG A 307 -31.66 13.17 9.93
N GLN A 308 -30.81 12.96 8.93
CA GLN A 308 -30.07 11.71 8.75
C GLN A 308 -29.16 11.40 9.96
N TRP A 309 -28.49 12.41 10.51
CA TRP A 309 -27.64 12.23 11.69
C TRP A 309 -28.43 11.88 12.95
N LEU A 310 -29.56 12.55 13.19
CA LEU A 310 -30.45 12.22 14.31
C LEU A 310 -31.06 10.83 14.16
N ASP A 311 -31.50 10.48 12.96
CA ASP A 311 -32.05 9.16 12.65
C ASP A 311 -30.99 8.07 12.89
N ALA A 312 -29.71 8.31 12.55
CA ALA A 312 -28.61 7.38 12.83
C ALA A 312 -28.37 7.16 14.32
N ILE A 313 -28.35 8.23 15.11
CA ILE A 313 -28.22 8.16 16.58
C ILE A 313 -29.44 7.44 17.19
N ALA A 314 -30.64 7.73 16.70
CA ALA A 314 -31.87 7.07 17.15
C ALA A 314 -31.83 5.56 16.86
N ARG A 315 -31.38 5.15 15.67
CA ARG A 315 -31.17 3.72 15.35
C ARG A 315 -30.21 3.06 16.33
N ALA A 316 -29.06 3.67 16.61
CA ALA A 316 -28.09 3.14 17.56
C ALA A 316 -28.65 3.00 18.99
N ASN A 317 -29.44 3.98 19.43
CA ASN A 317 -30.07 3.98 20.75
C ASN A 317 -31.21 2.96 20.88
N ALA A 318 -31.86 2.60 19.77
CA ALA A 318 -32.91 1.58 19.74
C ALA A 318 -32.38 0.13 19.76
N ILE A 319 -31.08 -0.10 19.54
CA ILE A 319 -30.50 -1.45 19.54
C ILE A 319 -30.60 -2.08 20.94
N PRO A 320 -31.16 -3.29 21.11
CA PRO A 320 -31.14 -3.97 22.41
C PRO A 320 -29.72 -4.19 22.93
N GLU A 321 -29.51 -4.17 24.25
CA GLU A 321 -28.16 -4.32 24.86
C GLU A 321 -27.45 -5.62 24.45
N ALA A 322 -28.23 -6.68 24.17
CA ALA A 322 -27.72 -7.96 23.67
C ALA A 322 -27.08 -7.82 22.27
N ASP A 323 -27.64 -6.97 21.41
CA ASP A 323 -27.30 -6.85 19.99
C ASP A 323 -26.27 -5.75 19.70
N LEU A 324 -25.81 -5.04 20.73
CA LEU A 324 -24.79 -4.01 20.55
C LEU A 324 -23.48 -4.60 20.00
N PRO A 325 -22.75 -3.87 19.14
CA PRO A 325 -21.49 -4.34 18.61
C PRO A 325 -20.51 -4.64 19.75
N PRO A 326 -19.75 -5.74 19.66
CA PRO A 326 -18.71 -6.02 20.64
C PRO A 326 -17.60 -4.97 20.53
N MET A 327 -16.97 -4.62 21.66
CA MET A 327 -15.86 -3.67 21.68
C MET A 327 -14.62 -4.21 20.96
N THR A 328 -14.43 -5.53 21.00
CA THR A 328 -13.35 -6.25 20.32
C THR A 328 -13.94 -7.34 19.44
N LEU A 329 -13.43 -7.45 18.21
CA LEU A 329 -13.75 -8.59 17.36
C LEU A 329 -12.95 -9.80 17.84
N ARG A 330 -13.57 -10.99 17.76
CA ARG A 330 -12.82 -12.23 17.90
C ARG A 330 -11.89 -12.34 16.69
N SER A 331 -10.63 -12.69 16.95
CA SER A 331 -9.66 -12.96 15.90
C SER A 331 -9.49 -14.47 15.82
N ASP A 332 -9.62 -15.02 14.61
CA ASP A 332 -9.33 -16.43 14.30
C ASP A 332 -7.81 -16.66 14.08
N GLY A 333 -7.00 -15.63 14.37
CA GLY A 333 -5.56 -15.67 14.30
C GLY A 333 -4.93 -15.96 15.67
N PRO A 334 -3.60 -16.18 15.69
CA PRO A 334 -2.88 -16.39 16.93
C PRO A 334 -3.01 -15.17 17.86
N PRO A 335 -2.89 -15.36 19.19
CA PRO A 335 -2.92 -14.25 20.13
C PRO A 335 -1.79 -13.25 19.85
N PRO A 336 -1.84 -12.03 20.43
CA PRO A 336 -0.76 -11.06 20.29
C PRO A 336 0.59 -11.68 20.68
N GLN A 337 1.62 -11.45 19.86
CA GLN A 337 2.94 -12.07 20.02
C GLN A 337 3.51 -11.93 21.44
N ARG A 338 3.30 -10.78 22.08
CA ARG A 338 3.73 -10.51 23.47
C ARG A 338 3.20 -11.49 24.52
N SER A 339 2.11 -12.21 24.22
CA SER A 339 1.49 -13.19 25.13
C SER A 339 1.90 -14.63 24.86
N TRP A 340 2.72 -14.88 23.83
CA TRP A 340 3.08 -16.23 23.42
C TRP A 340 3.94 -16.92 24.47
N ALA A 341 4.95 -16.25 25.03
CA ALA A 341 5.83 -16.83 26.03
C ALA A 341 5.07 -17.32 27.29
N GLU A 342 3.94 -16.70 27.61
CA GLU A 342 3.07 -17.12 28.72
C GLU A 342 2.12 -18.26 28.32
N ARG A 343 1.51 -18.16 27.14
CA ARG A 343 0.44 -19.08 26.70
C ARG A 343 0.96 -20.38 26.07
N ASN A 344 2.04 -20.29 25.31
CA ASN A 344 2.69 -21.41 24.63
C ASN A 344 4.19 -21.08 24.48
N PRO A 345 5.01 -21.36 25.51
CA PRO A 345 6.46 -21.10 25.49
C PRO A 345 7.18 -21.79 24.34
N VAL A 346 6.76 -23.00 23.97
CA VAL A 346 7.36 -23.77 22.88
C VAL A 346 7.14 -23.08 21.53
N ALA A 347 5.90 -22.65 21.24
CA ALA A 347 5.61 -21.87 20.03
C ALA A 347 6.35 -20.52 20.01
N ALA A 348 6.54 -19.89 21.17
CA ALA A 348 7.33 -18.67 21.28
C ALA A 348 8.81 -18.91 20.92
N ALA A 349 9.41 -20.00 21.40
CA ALA A 349 10.79 -20.39 21.06
C ALA A 349 10.93 -20.71 19.57
N ARG A 350 10.00 -21.48 18.99
CA ARG A 350 9.94 -21.78 17.56
C ARG A 350 9.86 -20.51 16.69
N LEU A 351 9.01 -19.56 17.08
CA LEU A 351 8.89 -18.27 16.39
C LEU A 351 10.19 -17.46 16.45
N THR A 352 10.84 -17.39 17.61
CA THR A 352 12.13 -16.69 17.76
C THR A 352 13.20 -17.33 16.87
N ALA A 353 13.39 -18.65 16.95
CA ALA A 353 14.37 -19.37 16.15
C ALA A 353 14.14 -19.21 14.64
N THR A 354 12.88 -19.32 14.19
CA THR A 354 12.56 -19.13 12.77
C THR A 354 12.83 -17.69 12.32
N ARG A 355 12.49 -16.69 13.15
CA ARG A 355 12.75 -15.27 12.84
C ARG A 355 14.24 -14.94 12.76
N GLU A 356 15.07 -15.56 13.59
CA GLU A 356 16.52 -15.42 13.52
C GLU A 356 17.05 -15.95 12.17
N ALA A 357 16.61 -17.15 11.76
CA ALA A 357 16.97 -17.73 10.46
C ALA A 357 16.48 -16.86 9.28
N LEU A 358 15.23 -16.38 9.33
CA LEU A 358 14.66 -15.44 8.35
C LEU A 358 15.47 -14.15 8.26
N THR A 359 15.90 -13.60 9.41
CA THR A 359 16.69 -12.37 9.46
C THR A 359 18.07 -12.57 8.84
N ALA A 360 18.71 -13.71 9.11
CA ALA A 360 19.99 -14.07 8.51
C ALA A 360 19.85 -14.21 6.98
N PHE A 361 18.84 -14.92 6.50
CA PHE A 361 18.55 -15.08 5.08
C PHE A 361 18.27 -13.73 4.40
N ALA A 362 17.43 -12.89 5.01
CA ALA A 362 17.10 -11.57 4.50
C ALA A 362 18.35 -10.67 4.38
N ALA A 363 19.26 -10.73 5.36
CA ALA A 363 20.52 -10.00 5.33
C ALA A 363 21.49 -10.53 4.26
N GLU A 364 21.63 -11.86 4.13
CA GLU A 364 22.46 -12.50 3.12
C GLU A 364 22.02 -12.15 1.70
N HIS A 365 20.71 -12.17 1.46
CA HIS A 365 20.14 -11.87 0.15
C HIS A 365 19.85 -10.38 -0.06
N VAL A 366 20.10 -9.50 0.91
CA VAL A 366 19.79 -8.06 0.83
C VAL A 366 18.34 -7.84 0.36
N ILE A 367 17.38 -8.37 1.12
CA ILE A 367 15.95 -8.20 0.89
C ILE A 367 15.23 -7.87 2.20
N PRO A 368 14.18 -7.04 2.18
CA PRO A 368 13.37 -6.83 3.37
C PRO A 368 12.77 -8.15 3.87
N ILE A 369 12.81 -8.39 5.18
CA ILE A 369 12.34 -9.65 5.78
C ILE A 369 10.86 -9.90 5.47
N GLU A 370 10.05 -8.84 5.39
CA GLU A 370 8.64 -8.91 5.02
C GLU A 370 8.39 -9.34 3.57
N ASN A 371 9.38 -9.20 2.68
CA ASN A 371 9.34 -9.69 1.32
C ASN A 371 9.75 -11.17 1.22
N VAL A 372 10.52 -11.69 2.18
CA VAL A 372 10.77 -13.13 2.32
C VAL A 372 9.47 -13.83 2.74
N LEU A 373 8.84 -13.35 3.80
CA LEU A 373 7.53 -13.82 4.23
C LEU A 373 6.86 -12.78 5.11
N SER A 374 5.59 -12.49 4.83
CA SER A 374 4.83 -11.60 5.71
C SER A 374 4.67 -12.20 7.12
N PRO A 375 4.56 -11.37 8.18
CA PRO A 375 4.52 -11.89 9.55
C PRO A 375 3.31 -12.76 9.90
N GLU A 376 2.19 -12.64 9.17
CA GLU A 376 0.94 -13.32 9.51
C GLU A 376 1.01 -14.83 9.24
N PRO A 377 1.37 -15.31 8.03
CA PRO A 377 1.39 -16.74 7.73
C PRO A 377 2.35 -17.49 8.66
N LEU A 378 3.54 -16.91 8.89
CA LEU A 378 4.53 -17.45 9.82
C LEU A 378 3.94 -17.66 11.22
N ARG A 379 3.29 -16.63 11.76
CA ARG A 379 2.69 -16.70 13.10
C ARG A 379 1.56 -17.73 13.15
N ARG A 380 0.77 -17.86 12.08
CA ARG A 380 -0.37 -18.77 12.06
C ARG A 380 0.09 -20.23 11.98
N VAL A 381 1.06 -20.53 11.12
CA VAL A 381 1.66 -21.87 10.97
C VAL A 381 2.39 -22.29 12.24
N ILE A 382 3.15 -21.41 12.89
CA ILE A 382 3.86 -21.79 14.13
C ILE A 382 2.89 -22.00 15.29
N TRP A 383 1.83 -21.19 15.38
CA TRP A 383 0.86 -21.29 16.48
C TRP A 383 -0.10 -22.48 16.34
N THR A 384 -0.50 -22.79 15.11
CA THR A 384 -1.37 -23.91 14.76
C THR A 384 -0.70 -24.71 13.64
N PRO A 385 0.28 -25.58 13.96
CA PRO A 385 1.05 -26.30 12.96
C PRO A 385 0.21 -27.34 12.21
N PRO A 386 0.57 -27.65 10.95
CA PRO A 386 0.01 -28.78 10.22
C PRO A 386 0.33 -30.11 10.92
N ALA A 387 -0.42 -31.15 10.56
CA ALA A 387 -0.18 -32.52 11.05
C ALA A 387 1.15 -33.08 10.54
N ASP A 388 1.49 -32.78 9.29
CA ASP A 388 2.81 -33.04 8.71
C ASP A 388 3.75 -31.89 9.08
N GLN A 389 4.65 -32.14 10.05
CA GLN A 389 5.63 -31.16 10.53
C GLN A 389 6.97 -31.23 9.77
N THR A 390 6.97 -31.77 8.55
CA THR A 390 8.13 -31.69 7.66
C THR A 390 8.17 -30.37 6.90
N ALA A 391 9.30 -30.05 6.26
CA ALA A 391 9.37 -28.90 5.34
C ALA A 391 8.27 -28.93 4.26
N ALA A 392 7.88 -30.12 3.76
CA ALA A 392 6.82 -30.24 2.77
C ALA A 392 5.45 -29.80 3.34
N GLY A 393 5.10 -30.29 4.54
CA GLY A 393 3.87 -29.93 5.22
C GLY A 393 3.80 -28.44 5.59
N PHE A 394 4.90 -27.86 6.06
CA PHE A 394 4.97 -26.42 6.33
C PHE A 394 4.87 -25.58 5.04
N ALA A 395 5.50 -25.99 3.95
CA ALA A 395 5.41 -25.29 2.67
C ALA A 395 3.99 -25.31 2.10
N GLU A 396 3.25 -26.41 2.25
CA GLU A 396 1.83 -26.47 1.91
C GLU A 396 0.98 -25.53 2.79
N ALA A 397 1.20 -25.54 4.10
CA ALA A 397 0.47 -24.68 5.04
C ALA A 397 0.72 -23.18 4.77
N LEU A 398 1.96 -22.79 4.44
CA LEU A 398 2.30 -21.41 4.08
C LEU A 398 1.61 -20.99 2.77
N ARG A 399 1.61 -21.85 1.73
CA ARG A 399 0.95 -21.57 0.45
C ARG A 399 -0.57 -21.43 0.61
N ALA A 400 -1.19 -22.24 1.47
CA ALA A 400 -2.61 -22.09 1.82
C ALA A 400 -2.95 -20.75 2.48
N LEU A 401 -1.96 -20.03 3.00
CA LEU A 401 -2.08 -18.69 3.59
C LEU A 401 -1.59 -17.57 2.63
N GLY A 402 -1.34 -17.89 1.36
CA GLY A 402 -0.98 -16.93 0.32
C GLY A 402 0.51 -16.62 0.21
N ALA A 403 1.39 -17.40 0.85
CA ALA A 403 2.82 -17.35 0.57
C ALA A 403 3.09 -17.85 -0.85
N ARG A 404 4.02 -17.20 -1.57
CA ARG A 404 4.43 -17.64 -2.90
C ARG A 404 5.27 -18.92 -2.81
N PRO A 405 5.34 -19.73 -3.88
CA PRO A 405 6.09 -20.99 -3.87
C PRO A 405 7.54 -20.81 -3.38
N TRP A 406 8.28 -19.84 -3.91
CA TRP A 406 9.66 -19.56 -3.49
C TRP A 406 9.77 -19.17 -2.01
N GLN A 407 8.80 -18.40 -1.48
CA GLN A 407 8.76 -18.02 -0.07
C GLN A 407 8.57 -19.25 0.82
N ALA A 408 7.64 -20.14 0.43
CA ALA A 408 7.37 -21.37 1.15
C ALA A 408 8.58 -22.33 1.12
N GLU A 409 9.24 -22.46 -0.03
CA GLU A 409 10.45 -23.28 -0.20
C GLU A 409 11.62 -22.79 0.65
N VAL A 410 11.81 -21.47 0.75
CA VAL A 410 12.85 -20.87 1.59
C VAL A 410 12.55 -21.04 3.07
N VAL A 411 11.31 -20.77 3.50
CA VAL A 411 11.00 -20.61 4.92
C VAL A 411 10.61 -21.93 5.60
N ALA A 412 10.02 -22.88 4.88
CA ALA A 412 9.58 -24.13 5.49
C ALA A 412 10.69 -24.95 6.18
N PRO A 413 11.91 -25.10 5.61
CA PRO A 413 13.02 -25.75 6.30
C PRO A 413 13.46 -25.03 7.58
N MET A 414 13.32 -23.69 7.62
CA MET A 414 13.63 -22.90 8.82
C MET A 414 12.62 -23.18 9.94
N ILE A 415 11.34 -23.36 9.59
CA ILE A 415 10.29 -23.76 10.54
C ILE A 415 10.54 -25.18 11.03
N GLU A 416 10.81 -26.13 10.14
CA GLU A 416 11.12 -27.52 10.49
C GLU A 416 12.28 -27.61 11.50
N ALA A 417 13.41 -26.95 11.20
CA ALA A 417 14.56 -26.90 12.11
C ALA A 417 14.20 -26.28 13.48
N ALA A 418 13.34 -25.26 13.50
CA ALA A 418 12.87 -24.67 14.75
C ALA A 418 11.99 -25.62 15.57
N PHE A 419 11.19 -26.47 14.92
CA PHE A 419 10.39 -27.53 15.56
C PHE A 419 11.26 -28.66 16.09
N GLU A 420 12.28 -29.10 15.34
CA GLU A 420 13.25 -30.10 15.80
C GLU A 420 14.06 -29.62 17.01
N ALA A 421 14.48 -28.36 17.02
CA ALA A 421 15.21 -27.76 18.14
C ALA A 421 14.34 -27.52 19.39
N ASN A 422 13.01 -27.45 19.21
CA ASN A 422 12.05 -27.17 20.28
C ASN A 422 10.86 -28.15 20.16
N PRO A 423 11.04 -29.46 20.46
CA PRO A 423 9.98 -30.45 20.33
C PRO A 423 8.85 -30.22 21.33
N ASP A 424 7.66 -30.76 21.04
CA ASP A 424 6.58 -30.80 22.03
C ASP A 424 7.01 -31.66 23.24
N ALA A 425 6.57 -31.27 24.44
CA ALA A 425 6.97 -31.90 25.70
C ALA A 425 6.35 -33.27 25.95
#